data_AF-A0A291HVE5-F1
#
_entry.id   AF-A0A291HVE5-F1
#
_cell.length_a   1.000
_cell.length_b   1.000
_cell.length_c   1.000
_cell.angle_alpha   90.00
_cell.angle_beta   90.00
_cell.angle_gamma   90.00
#
_symmetry.space_group_name_H-M   'P 1'
#
loop_
_entity.id
_entity.type
_entity.pdbx_description
1 polymer ?
#
loop_
_entity_poly.entity_id
_entity_poly.type
_entity_poly.pdbx_seq_one_letter_code
_entity_poly.pdbx_strand_id
1 'polypeptide(L)'
;MKEWLRQNPTFVVDGLDATQSTSQQLRASLRKQGWTLQETDTEFRLIPPGAQYESGSVLRELLDEPEKDTNTADGEEAAFGLEHQLRDFLAQNLASIPVNGRRLRVYVDPTGRDGVEFPTAVGPIDILAVSDADEFFVFELKRGRTPDYTIGQLMRYMGWVSQTIGHGKAVHGVIVAKQISESMRYSVCVVPNVSLFEYEVSFQLHSSSLVPPPGAVG
;
A
#
# COMPACT_ATOMS: atom_id res chain seq x y z
N MET A 1 -8.29 -16.51 10.28
CA MET A 1 -9.41 -17.46 10.07
C MET A 1 -10.59 -17.26 11.03
N LYS A 2 -10.46 -17.53 12.33
CA LYS A 2 -11.59 -17.45 13.28
C LYS A 2 -12.19 -16.05 13.39
N GLU A 3 -11.33 -15.03 13.45
CA GLU A 3 -11.75 -13.62 13.41
C GLU A 3 -12.60 -13.32 12.17
N TRP A 4 -12.09 -13.72 11.00
CA TRP A 4 -12.79 -13.52 9.73
C TRP A 4 -14.15 -14.24 9.68
N LEU A 5 -14.25 -15.48 10.20
CA LEU A 5 -15.53 -16.20 10.26
C LEU A 5 -16.52 -15.58 11.27
N ARG A 6 -16.05 -14.91 12.32
CA ARG A 6 -16.90 -14.13 13.23
C ARG A 6 -17.52 -12.92 12.55
N GLN A 7 -16.77 -12.30 11.64
CA GLN A 7 -17.24 -11.15 10.85
C GLN A 7 -18.07 -11.57 9.62
N ASN A 8 -17.98 -12.83 9.20
CA ASN A 8 -18.67 -13.37 8.03
C ASN A 8 -19.45 -14.66 8.38
N PRO A 9 -20.48 -14.58 9.23
CA PRO A 9 -21.16 -15.75 9.81
C PRO A 9 -21.91 -16.59 8.77
N THR A 10 -22.25 -16.02 7.61
CA THR A 10 -22.92 -16.72 6.50
C THR A 10 -22.11 -17.85 5.89
N PHE A 11 -20.80 -17.93 6.16
CA PHE A 11 -19.92 -18.99 5.67
C PHE A 11 -19.65 -20.08 6.72
N VAL A 12 -20.19 -19.94 7.92
CA VAL A 12 -20.15 -20.97 8.97
C VAL A 12 -21.33 -21.94 8.75
N VAL A 13 -21.06 -23.24 8.64
CA VAL A 13 -22.11 -24.26 8.43
C VAL A 13 -22.98 -24.41 9.68
N ASP A 14 -24.26 -24.70 9.48
CA ASP A 14 -25.21 -25.05 10.53
C ASP A 14 -24.63 -26.05 11.54
N GLY A 15 -24.66 -25.66 12.82
CA GLY A 15 -24.14 -26.46 13.94
C GLY A 15 -22.69 -26.16 14.33
N LEU A 16 -21.99 -25.26 13.61
CA LEU A 16 -20.69 -24.72 14.01
C LEU A 16 -20.81 -23.24 14.39
N ASP A 17 -19.90 -22.78 15.24
CA ASP A 17 -19.84 -21.42 15.75
C ASP A 17 -18.38 -20.92 15.68
N ALA A 18 -18.14 -19.79 15.03
CA ALA A 18 -16.80 -19.24 14.88
C ALA A 18 -16.14 -18.80 16.21
N THR A 19 -16.92 -18.58 17.26
CA THR A 19 -16.47 -18.29 18.62
C THR A 19 -16.18 -19.56 19.42
N GLN A 20 -17.03 -20.60 19.32
CA GLN A 20 -16.95 -21.79 20.18
C GLN A 20 -16.28 -23.01 19.51
N SER A 21 -16.34 -23.12 18.18
CA SER A 21 -15.79 -24.27 17.46
C SER A 21 -14.27 -24.20 17.34
N THR A 22 -13.63 -25.36 17.26
CA THR A 22 -12.17 -25.45 17.11
C THR A 22 -11.75 -25.04 15.71
N SER A 23 -10.50 -24.56 15.57
CA SER A 23 -9.94 -24.22 14.26
C SER A 23 -9.97 -25.43 13.31
N GLN A 24 -9.76 -26.65 13.82
CA GLN A 24 -9.79 -27.86 13.01
C GLN A 24 -11.19 -28.18 12.46
N GLN A 25 -12.24 -28.01 13.25
CA GLN A 25 -13.64 -28.18 12.81
C GLN A 25 -14.02 -27.15 11.74
N LEU A 26 -13.66 -25.89 11.94
CA LEU A 26 -13.92 -24.81 10.98
C LEU A 26 -13.18 -25.03 9.65
N ARG A 27 -11.91 -25.48 9.70
CA ARG A 27 -11.12 -25.82 8.50
C ARG A 27 -11.72 -27.00 7.73
N ALA A 28 -12.13 -28.05 8.45
CA ALA A 28 -12.75 -29.23 7.83
C ALA A 28 -14.07 -28.86 7.14
N SER A 29 -14.85 -27.97 7.74
CA SER A 29 -16.09 -27.43 7.17
C SER A 29 -15.84 -26.62 5.89
N LEU A 30 -14.90 -25.68 5.92
CA LEU A 30 -14.55 -24.86 4.75
C LEU A 30 -14.05 -25.70 3.57
N ARG A 31 -13.20 -26.71 3.83
CA ARG A 31 -12.74 -27.65 2.80
C ARG A 31 -13.90 -28.44 2.16
N LYS A 32 -14.90 -28.85 2.95
CA LYS A 32 -16.10 -29.54 2.43
C LYS A 32 -16.93 -28.65 1.50
N GLN A 33 -16.92 -27.34 1.72
CA GLN A 33 -17.57 -26.36 0.84
C GLN A 33 -16.70 -25.99 -0.38
N GLY A 34 -15.54 -26.62 -0.58
CA GLY A 34 -14.65 -26.34 -1.71
C GLY A 34 -13.74 -25.13 -1.52
N TRP A 35 -13.63 -24.59 -0.30
CA TRP A 35 -12.64 -23.56 -0.01
C TRP A 35 -11.24 -24.15 0.07
N THR A 36 -10.28 -23.46 -0.55
CA THR A 36 -8.86 -23.78 -0.42
C THR A 36 -8.27 -22.96 0.72
N LEU A 37 -7.49 -23.61 1.57
CA LEU A 37 -6.81 -22.99 2.69
C LEU A 37 -5.32 -23.06 2.41
N GLN A 38 -4.68 -21.90 2.33
CA GLN A 38 -3.23 -21.80 2.17
C GLN A 38 -2.64 -21.20 3.44
N GLU A 39 -1.65 -21.87 4.00
CA GLU A 39 -0.92 -21.44 5.19
C GLU A 39 0.54 -21.35 4.76
N THR A 40 1.10 -20.15 4.87
CA THR A 40 2.54 -19.92 4.76
C THR A 40 3.09 -19.67 6.16
N ASP A 41 4.39 -19.49 6.28
CA ASP A 41 5.04 -19.18 7.56
C ASP A 41 4.62 -17.81 8.12
N THR A 42 4.06 -16.92 7.28
CA THR A 42 3.73 -15.53 7.63
C THR A 42 2.24 -15.19 7.54
N GLU A 43 1.43 -15.99 6.84
CA GLU A 43 0.02 -15.66 6.63
C GLU A 43 -0.89 -16.87 6.41
N PHE A 44 -2.19 -16.61 6.56
CA PHE A 44 -3.25 -17.60 6.37
C PHE A 44 -4.30 -17.06 5.39
N ARG A 45 -4.44 -17.71 4.23
CA ARG A 45 -5.37 -17.32 3.16
C ARG A 45 -6.55 -18.28 3.05
N LEU A 46 -7.76 -17.72 2.93
CA LEU A 46 -9.02 -18.42 2.65
C LEU A 46 -9.45 -18.12 1.22
N ILE A 47 -9.59 -19.16 0.40
CA ILE A 47 -9.79 -19.03 -1.03
C ILE A 47 -11.15 -19.64 -1.37
N PRO A 48 -12.11 -18.85 -1.89
CA PRO A 48 -13.45 -19.35 -2.17
C PRO A 48 -13.47 -20.33 -3.36
N PRO A 49 -14.39 -21.31 -3.35
CA PRO A 49 -14.58 -22.23 -4.48
C PRO A 49 -14.90 -21.46 -5.77
N GLY A 50 -14.19 -21.76 -6.85
CA GLY A 50 -14.39 -21.12 -8.16
C GLY A 50 -13.68 -19.77 -8.34
N ALA A 51 -12.92 -19.30 -7.35
CA ALA A 51 -12.01 -18.17 -7.55
C ALA A 51 -10.94 -18.56 -8.58
N GLN A 52 -11.09 -18.06 -9.80
CA GLN A 52 -10.00 -18.02 -10.77
C GLN A 52 -9.04 -16.93 -10.32
N TYR A 53 -7.84 -17.33 -9.92
CA TYR A 53 -6.76 -16.39 -9.69
C TYR A 53 -6.44 -15.71 -11.02
N GLU A 54 -6.79 -14.43 -11.16
CA GLU A 54 -5.93 -13.58 -11.99
C GLU A 54 -4.61 -13.48 -11.26
N SER A 55 -3.59 -14.14 -11.83
CA SER A 55 -2.24 -14.29 -11.28
C SER A 55 -1.57 -12.98 -10.86
N GLY A 56 -2.14 -11.81 -11.16
CA GLY A 56 -1.55 -10.50 -10.91
C GLY A 56 -1.23 -10.17 -9.45
N SER A 57 -1.98 -10.67 -8.46
CA SER A 57 -1.71 -10.31 -7.04
C SER A 57 -0.62 -11.17 -6.39
N VAL A 58 -0.52 -12.44 -6.75
CA VAL A 58 0.45 -13.38 -6.15
C VAL A 58 1.76 -13.36 -6.93
N LEU A 59 1.68 -13.14 -8.24
CA LEU A 59 2.83 -12.86 -9.09
C LEU A 59 3.46 -11.50 -8.76
N ARG A 60 2.69 -10.56 -8.16
CA ARG A 60 3.18 -9.25 -7.70
C ARG A 60 4.13 -9.33 -6.49
N GLU A 61 4.04 -10.38 -5.68
CA GLU A 61 4.98 -10.70 -4.60
C GLU A 61 6.15 -11.57 -5.10
N LEU A 62 5.89 -12.46 -6.07
CA LEU A 62 6.89 -13.41 -6.59
C LEU A 62 7.80 -12.84 -7.69
N LEU A 63 7.44 -11.70 -8.31
CA LEU A 63 8.28 -11.01 -9.31
C LEU A 63 9.16 -9.90 -8.72
N ASP A 64 9.02 -9.62 -7.41
CA ASP A 64 10.01 -8.84 -6.68
C ASP A 64 11.24 -9.75 -6.46
N GLU A 65 12.05 -9.91 -7.50
CA GLU A 65 13.46 -10.29 -7.31
C GLU A 65 14.07 -9.11 -6.53
N PRO A 66 14.46 -9.28 -5.25
CA PRO A 66 15.19 -8.23 -4.57
C PRO A 66 16.45 -7.99 -5.39
N GLU A 67 16.70 -6.72 -5.77
CA GLU A 67 18.08 -6.35 -6.09
C GLU A 67 18.92 -6.86 -4.93
N LYS A 68 19.89 -7.74 -5.22
CA LYS A 68 20.76 -8.38 -4.22
C LYS A 68 21.53 -7.30 -3.45
N ASP A 69 20.90 -6.74 -2.44
CA ASP A 69 21.55 -6.25 -1.25
C ASP A 69 21.44 -7.38 -0.23
N THR A 70 22.58 -8.00 0.05
CA THR A 70 22.70 -9.02 1.08
C THR A 70 22.41 -8.39 2.44
N ASN A 71 21.15 -8.41 2.89
CA ASN A 71 20.84 -8.24 4.30
C ASN A 71 19.53 -8.97 4.67
N THR A 72 19.57 -9.58 5.84
CA THR A 72 18.62 -10.53 6.45
C THR A 72 17.14 -10.13 6.44
N ALA A 73 16.24 -11.11 6.54
CA ALA A 73 14.77 -10.97 6.60
C ALA A 73 14.26 -9.89 7.59
N ASP A 74 14.98 -9.62 8.68
CA ASP A 74 14.65 -8.52 9.62
C ASP A 74 14.72 -7.11 8.97
N GLY A 75 15.54 -6.94 7.94
CA GLY A 75 15.68 -5.68 7.20
C GLY A 75 14.52 -5.42 6.24
N GLU A 76 13.91 -6.48 5.70
CA GLU A 76 12.76 -6.39 4.78
C GLU A 76 11.48 -6.00 5.54
N GLU A 77 11.21 -6.59 6.72
CA GLU A 77 10.08 -6.19 7.56
C GLU A 77 10.19 -4.73 8.05
N ALA A 78 11.40 -4.30 8.42
CA ALA A 78 11.65 -2.91 8.83
C ALA A 78 11.49 -1.92 7.67
N ALA A 79 11.97 -2.28 6.47
CA ALA A 79 11.77 -1.48 5.26
C ALA A 79 10.27 -1.39 4.89
N PHE A 80 9.55 -2.51 4.96
CA PHE A 80 8.11 -2.57 4.69
C PHE A 80 7.29 -1.73 5.69
N GLY A 81 7.62 -1.77 6.97
CA GLY A 81 7.01 -0.92 8.00
C GLY A 81 7.24 0.56 7.75
N LEU A 82 8.46 0.94 7.35
CA LEU A 82 8.81 2.32 7.02
C LEU A 82 8.05 2.84 5.80
N GLU A 83 7.76 2.00 4.81
CA GLU A 83 7.03 2.37 3.60
C GLU A 83 5.55 2.66 3.86
N HIS A 84 4.88 1.86 4.70
CA HIS A 84 3.51 2.14 5.13
C HIS A 84 3.46 3.46 5.91
N GLN A 85 4.44 3.67 6.80
CA GLN A 85 4.56 4.91 7.55
C GLN A 85 4.82 6.11 6.62
N LEU A 86 5.65 5.96 5.59
CA LEU A 86 5.89 7.00 4.59
C LEU A 86 4.61 7.36 3.85
N ARG A 87 3.84 6.36 3.39
CA ARG A 87 2.57 6.60 2.71
C ARG A 87 1.61 7.40 3.59
N ASP A 88 1.40 6.96 4.83
CA ASP A 88 0.47 7.61 5.75
C ASP A 88 0.95 9.03 6.09
N PHE A 89 2.26 9.21 6.28
CA PHE A 89 2.87 10.53 6.48
C PHE A 89 2.63 11.45 5.28
N LEU A 90 2.88 10.99 4.06
CA LEU A 90 2.64 11.76 2.84
C LEU A 90 1.16 12.10 2.70
N ALA A 91 0.25 11.15 2.92
CA ALA A 91 -1.19 11.35 2.82
C ALA A 91 -1.70 12.43 3.80
N GLN A 92 -1.21 12.42 5.04
CA GLN A 92 -1.54 13.42 6.06
C GLN A 92 -0.95 14.81 5.75
N ASN A 93 0.12 14.86 4.95
CA ASN A 93 0.88 16.08 4.69
C ASN A 93 0.82 16.55 3.22
N LEU A 94 -0.05 16.00 2.37
CA LEU A 94 -0.14 16.36 0.95
C LEU A 94 -0.24 17.88 0.69
N ALA A 95 -0.89 18.62 1.59
CA ALA A 95 -1.03 20.08 1.47
C ALA A 95 0.30 20.85 1.56
N SER A 96 1.36 20.25 2.12
CA SER A 96 2.70 20.83 2.22
C SER A 96 3.63 20.39 1.08
N ILE A 97 3.19 19.49 0.21
CA ILE A 97 3.97 18.94 -0.90
C ILE A 97 3.43 19.53 -2.22
N PRO A 98 3.99 20.65 -2.70
CA PRO A 98 3.56 21.23 -3.97
C PRO A 98 4.02 20.33 -5.11
N VAL A 99 3.07 19.72 -5.83
CA VAL A 99 3.35 18.98 -7.07
C VAL A 99 2.92 19.86 -8.23
N ASN A 100 3.85 20.24 -9.11
CA ASN A 100 3.61 21.13 -10.24
C ASN A 100 2.92 22.46 -9.86
N GLY A 101 3.23 22.97 -8.66
CA GLY A 101 2.64 24.21 -8.13
C GLY A 101 1.20 24.08 -7.61
N ARG A 102 0.63 22.87 -7.58
CA ARG A 102 -0.71 22.60 -7.06
C ARG A 102 -0.69 22.27 -5.57
N ARG A 103 -1.74 22.71 -4.87
CA ARG A 103 -2.04 22.24 -3.51
C ARG A 103 -2.90 20.99 -3.61
N LEU A 104 -2.49 19.94 -2.90
CA LEU A 104 -3.14 18.64 -2.96
C LEU A 104 -3.89 18.33 -1.67
N ARG A 105 -4.95 17.54 -1.81
CA ARG A 105 -5.65 16.86 -0.72
C ARG A 105 -5.91 15.42 -1.12
N VAL A 106 -6.04 14.53 -0.13
CA VAL A 106 -6.46 13.15 -0.38
C VAL A 106 -7.82 13.16 -1.08
N TYR A 107 -7.95 12.35 -2.13
CA TYR A 107 -9.23 12.14 -2.79
C TYR A 107 -10.20 11.44 -1.85
N VAL A 108 -11.47 11.78 -1.90
CA VAL A 108 -12.52 11.08 -1.15
C VAL A 108 -13.63 10.77 -2.15
N ASP A 109 -13.99 9.50 -2.24
CA ASP A 109 -15.02 9.05 -3.17
C ASP A 109 -16.44 9.39 -2.65
N PRO A 110 -17.48 9.23 -3.47
CA PRO A 110 -18.86 9.52 -3.05
C PRO A 110 -19.37 8.67 -1.88
N THR A 111 -18.71 7.57 -1.54
CA THR A 111 -19.04 6.71 -0.40
C THR A 111 -18.32 7.11 0.88
N GLY A 112 -17.40 8.08 0.79
CA GLY A 112 -16.60 8.56 1.91
C GLY A 112 -15.29 7.81 2.11
N ARG A 113 -14.90 6.90 1.20
CA ARG A 113 -13.60 6.24 1.24
C ARG A 113 -12.51 7.21 0.80
N ASP A 114 -11.45 7.29 1.58
CA ASP A 114 -10.27 8.10 1.24
C ASP A 114 -9.38 7.41 0.18
N GLY A 115 -8.50 8.21 -0.40
CA GLY A 115 -7.59 7.83 -1.48
C GLY A 115 -6.36 7.06 -1.04
N VAL A 116 -6.22 6.66 0.23
CA VAL A 116 -5.07 5.87 0.70
C VAL A 116 -5.34 4.38 0.38
N GLU A 117 -4.36 3.71 -0.24
CA GLU A 117 -4.53 2.35 -0.77
C GLU A 117 -5.79 2.21 -1.65
N PHE A 118 -6.08 3.24 -2.46
CA PHE A 118 -7.34 3.36 -3.17
C PHE A 118 -7.53 2.18 -4.14
N PRO A 119 -8.58 1.36 -3.97
CA PRO A 119 -8.75 0.15 -4.74
C PRO A 119 -9.21 0.47 -6.17
N THR A 120 -8.60 -0.20 -7.15
CA THR A 120 -8.97 -0.11 -8.56
C THR A 120 -9.03 -1.48 -9.20
N ALA A 121 -9.54 -1.56 -10.44
CA ALA A 121 -9.53 -2.81 -11.21
C ALA A 121 -8.12 -3.29 -11.59
N VAL A 122 -7.10 -2.43 -11.50
CA VAL A 122 -5.71 -2.73 -11.87
C VAL A 122 -4.76 -2.80 -10.67
N GLY A 123 -5.32 -2.80 -9.45
CA GLY A 123 -4.59 -2.85 -8.17
C GLY A 123 -4.76 -1.58 -7.32
N PRO A 124 -4.36 -1.61 -6.05
CA PRO A 124 -4.44 -0.45 -5.17
C PRO A 124 -3.42 0.62 -5.54
N ILE A 125 -3.88 1.87 -5.64
CA ILE A 125 -3.03 3.06 -5.73
C ILE A 125 -2.57 3.43 -4.32
N ASP A 126 -1.28 3.71 -4.11
CA ASP A 126 -0.80 4.03 -2.75
C ASP A 126 -1.47 5.29 -2.18
N ILE A 127 -1.47 6.39 -2.95
CA ILE A 127 -2.22 7.61 -2.60
C ILE A 127 -2.85 8.19 -3.86
N LEU A 128 -4.17 8.33 -3.84
CA LEU A 128 -4.94 9.10 -4.81
C LEU A 128 -5.29 10.46 -4.21
N ALA A 129 -4.89 11.51 -4.90
CA ALA A 129 -5.10 12.89 -4.48
C ALA A 129 -5.78 13.72 -5.57
N VAL A 130 -6.29 14.88 -5.17
CA VAL A 130 -6.90 15.87 -6.05
C VAL A 130 -6.38 17.26 -5.72
N SER A 131 -6.19 18.10 -6.75
CA SER A 131 -5.78 19.49 -6.58
C SER A 131 -6.96 20.42 -6.32
N ASP A 132 -6.64 21.67 -6.01
CA ASP A 132 -7.57 22.80 -6.00
C ASP A 132 -8.23 23.09 -7.37
N ALA A 133 -7.60 22.64 -8.47
CA ALA A 133 -8.11 22.73 -9.83
C ALA A 133 -8.87 21.46 -10.28
N ASP A 134 -9.19 20.56 -9.36
CA ASP A 134 -9.92 19.31 -9.63
C ASP A 134 -9.16 18.36 -10.60
N GLU A 135 -7.83 18.43 -10.58
CA GLU A 135 -6.93 17.52 -11.31
C GLU A 135 -6.54 16.35 -10.39
N PHE A 136 -6.36 15.15 -10.94
CA PHE A 136 -6.00 13.96 -10.17
C PHE A 136 -4.49 13.76 -10.10
N PHE A 137 -4.02 13.28 -8.95
CA PHE A 137 -2.63 12.94 -8.70
C PHE A 137 -2.55 11.51 -8.17
N VAL A 138 -1.85 10.65 -8.89
CA VAL A 138 -1.64 9.23 -8.56
C VAL A 138 -0.23 9.07 -8.05
N PHE A 139 -0.07 8.73 -6.77
CA PHE A 139 1.23 8.47 -6.16
C PHE A 139 1.51 6.97 -6.16
N GLU A 140 2.71 6.62 -6.63
CA GLU A 140 3.31 5.29 -6.50
C GLU A 140 4.59 5.42 -5.68
N LEU A 141 4.66 4.70 -4.56
CA LEU A 141 5.85 4.64 -3.71
C LEU A 141 6.71 3.47 -4.19
N LYS A 142 7.99 3.73 -4.45
CA LYS A 142 8.92 2.68 -4.87
C LYS A 142 9.33 1.83 -3.66
N ARG A 143 8.77 0.62 -3.59
CA ARG A 143 8.96 -0.36 -2.51
C ARG A 143 10.02 -1.41 -2.82
N GLY A 144 11.24 -1.00 -3.17
CA GLY A 144 12.30 -1.92 -3.63
C GLY A 144 12.11 -2.51 -5.04
N ARG A 145 10.96 -2.30 -5.67
CA ARG A 145 10.62 -2.73 -7.05
C ARG A 145 11.55 -2.17 -8.11
N THR A 146 11.71 -2.87 -9.23
CA THR A 146 12.48 -2.35 -10.38
C THR A 146 11.85 -1.07 -10.96
N PRO A 147 12.66 -0.19 -11.60
CA PRO A 147 12.15 1.03 -12.23
C PRO A 147 11.01 0.79 -13.23
N ASP A 148 11.16 -0.18 -14.13
CA ASP A 148 10.20 -0.43 -15.19
C ASP A 148 8.87 -0.93 -14.65
N TYR A 149 8.90 -1.77 -13.61
CA TYR A 149 7.69 -2.22 -12.93
C TYR A 149 6.92 -1.05 -12.33
N THR A 150 7.62 -0.18 -11.61
CA THR A 150 7.04 1.01 -10.95
C THR A 150 6.36 1.92 -11.97
N ILE A 151 7.02 2.15 -13.11
CA ILE A 151 6.50 3.01 -14.19
C ILE A 151 5.27 2.36 -14.84
N GLY A 152 5.35 1.08 -15.22
CA GLY A 152 4.22 0.38 -15.81
C GLY A 152 3.00 0.34 -14.89
N GLN A 153 3.22 0.21 -13.58
CA GLN A 153 2.18 0.30 -12.57
C GLN A 153 1.53 1.67 -12.50
N LEU A 154 2.34 2.73 -12.38
CA LEU A 154 1.85 4.11 -12.39
C LEU A 154 1.02 4.40 -13.65
N MET A 155 1.49 3.96 -14.82
CA MET A 155 0.78 4.16 -16.09
C MET A 155 -0.59 3.48 -16.12
N ARG A 156 -0.70 2.25 -15.60
CA ARG A 156 -1.99 1.55 -15.49
C ARG A 156 -2.95 2.32 -14.59
N TYR A 157 -2.46 2.83 -13.46
CA TYR A 157 -3.27 3.59 -12.51
C TYR A 157 -3.75 4.92 -13.10
N MET A 158 -2.86 5.69 -13.71
CA MET A 158 -3.23 6.93 -14.39
C MET A 158 -4.27 6.69 -15.50
N GLY A 159 -4.08 5.63 -16.30
CA GLY A 159 -5.03 5.23 -17.33
C GLY A 159 -6.39 4.86 -16.75
N TRP A 160 -6.43 4.05 -15.69
CA TRP A 160 -7.67 3.68 -15.03
C TRP A 160 -8.40 4.91 -14.46
N VAL A 161 -7.70 5.81 -13.76
CA VAL A 161 -8.29 7.04 -13.21
C VAL A 161 -8.86 7.91 -14.33
N SER A 162 -8.08 8.14 -15.39
CA SER A 162 -8.48 8.94 -16.56
C SER A 162 -9.75 8.40 -17.24
N GLN A 163 -9.90 7.07 -17.30
CA GLN A 163 -11.01 6.38 -17.95
C GLN A 163 -12.20 6.10 -17.04
N THR A 164 -12.18 6.49 -15.76
CA THR A 164 -13.26 6.16 -14.81
C THR A 164 -13.71 7.36 -13.96
N ILE A 165 -12.96 7.72 -12.93
CA ILE A 165 -13.35 8.74 -11.97
C ILE A 165 -12.85 10.15 -12.36
N GLY A 166 -11.86 10.20 -13.25
CA GLY A 166 -11.18 11.41 -13.70
C GLY A 166 -11.59 11.91 -15.08
N HIS A 167 -12.74 11.48 -15.62
CA HIS A 167 -13.18 11.85 -16.96
C HIS A 167 -13.08 13.35 -17.25
N GLY A 168 -12.28 13.71 -18.26
CA GLY A 168 -12.09 15.10 -18.69
C GLY A 168 -11.17 15.95 -17.81
N LYS A 169 -10.66 15.39 -16.70
CA LYS A 169 -9.72 16.06 -15.79
C LYS A 169 -8.29 15.62 -16.11
N ALA A 170 -7.32 16.50 -15.84
CA ALA A 170 -5.92 16.12 -15.95
C ALA A 170 -5.58 15.06 -14.89
N VAL A 171 -4.75 14.09 -15.28
CA VAL A 171 -4.23 13.05 -14.39
C VAL A 171 -2.71 13.13 -14.41
N HIS A 172 -2.14 13.32 -13.24
CA HIS A 172 -0.70 13.41 -13.01
C HIS A 172 -0.22 12.18 -12.26
N GLY A 173 0.94 11.68 -12.63
CA GLY A 173 1.64 10.62 -11.92
C GLY A 173 2.74 11.17 -11.05
N VAL A 174 2.92 10.59 -9.87
CA VAL A 174 3.99 10.96 -8.94
C VAL A 174 4.68 9.69 -8.48
N ILE A 175 5.97 9.56 -8.76
CA ILE A 175 6.79 8.49 -8.20
C ILE A 175 7.57 9.06 -7.03
N VAL A 176 7.47 8.40 -5.87
CA VAL A 176 8.23 8.75 -4.67
C VAL A 176 9.16 7.59 -4.33
N ALA A 177 10.45 7.86 -4.22
CA ALA A 177 11.47 6.84 -3.91
C ALA A 177 12.53 7.36 -2.96
N LYS A 178 13.29 6.47 -2.31
CA LYS A 178 14.47 6.88 -1.55
C LYS A 178 15.57 7.43 -2.47
N GLN A 179 15.70 6.82 -3.65
CA GLN A 179 16.63 7.24 -4.69
C GLN A 179 16.01 6.95 -6.06
N ILE A 180 16.16 7.89 -6.98
CA ILE A 180 15.70 7.79 -8.36
C ILE A 180 16.91 7.56 -9.26
N SER A 181 16.97 6.36 -9.84
CA SER A 181 18.04 5.98 -10.77
C SER A 181 17.97 6.75 -12.08
N GLU A 182 19.12 6.88 -12.77
CA GLU A 182 19.17 7.43 -14.14
C GLU A 182 18.25 6.67 -15.09
N SER A 183 18.18 5.34 -14.99
CA SER A 183 17.25 4.53 -15.79
C SER A 183 15.80 4.95 -15.58
N MET A 184 15.38 5.20 -14.34
CA MET A 184 14.03 5.70 -14.06
C MET A 184 13.81 7.08 -14.67
N ARG A 185 14.79 7.99 -14.57
CA ARG A 185 14.72 9.33 -15.19
C ARG A 185 14.55 9.23 -16.70
N TYR A 186 15.33 8.38 -17.37
CA TYR A 186 15.20 8.15 -18.81
C TYR A 186 13.86 7.51 -19.19
N SER A 187 13.36 6.56 -18.41
CA SER A 187 12.09 5.90 -18.69
C SER A 187 10.89 6.84 -18.56
N VAL A 188 10.94 7.84 -17.67
CA VAL A 188 9.82 8.80 -17.51
C VAL A 188 9.97 10.10 -18.28
N CYS A 189 11.16 10.46 -18.79
CA CYS A 189 11.39 11.79 -19.37
C CYS A 189 10.52 12.09 -20.60
N VAL A 190 10.07 11.05 -21.31
CA VAL A 190 9.15 11.17 -22.46
C VAL A 190 7.68 10.99 -22.07
N VAL A 191 7.40 10.63 -20.82
CA VAL A 191 6.03 10.40 -20.32
C VAL A 191 5.48 11.73 -19.79
N PRO A 192 4.39 12.26 -20.37
CA PRO A 192 3.83 13.52 -19.94
C PRO A 192 3.24 13.40 -18.52
N ASN A 193 3.22 14.52 -17.80
CA ASN A 193 2.53 14.65 -16.51
C ASN A 193 3.02 13.70 -15.41
N VAL A 194 4.27 13.24 -15.48
CA VAL A 194 4.91 12.45 -14.42
C VAL A 194 5.96 13.29 -13.69
N SER A 195 5.89 13.28 -12.36
CA SER A 195 6.86 13.93 -11.48
C SER A 195 7.59 12.88 -10.64
N LEU A 196 8.89 13.09 -10.42
CA LEU A 196 9.73 12.23 -9.59
C LEU A 196 10.10 12.97 -8.31
N PHE A 197 10.00 12.30 -7.17
CA PHE A 197 10.40 12.80 -5.87
C PHE A 197 11.32 11.80 -5.18
N GLU A 198 12.38 12.33 -4.57
CA GLU A 198 13.21 11.61 -3.62
C GLU A 198 12.80 11.98 -2.20
N TYR A 199 12.77 11.00 -1.29
CA TYR A 199 12.55 11.24 0.13
C TYR A 199 13.77 10.84 0.96
N GLU A 200 13.97 11.54 2.06
CA GLU A 200 14.99 11.24 3.06
C GLU A 200 14.33 11.24 4.45
N VAL A 201 14.74 10.28 5.29
CA VAL A 201 14.32 10.22 6.70
C VAL A 201 15.52 10.56 7.57
N SER A 202 15.40 11.61 8.39
CA SER A 202 16.43 12.01 9.35
C SER A 202 15.91 11.81 10.78
N PHE A 203 16.67 11.09 11.60
CA PHE A 203 16.36 10.89 13.02
C PHE A 203 17.47 11.47 13.88
N GLN A 204 17.11 12.32 14.84
CA GLN A 204 18.04 12.93 15.79
C GLN A 204 17.51 12.72 17.21
N LEU A 205 18.37 12.16 18.07
CA LEU A 205 18.07 11.98 19.49
C LEU A 205 18.92 12.94 20.30
N HIS A 206 18.26 13.74 21.15
CA HIS A 206 18.93 14.65 22.07
C HIS A 206 18.76 14.17 23.50
N SER A 207 19.81 14.28 24.32
CA SER A 207 19.67 14.04 25.76
C SER A 207 18.84 15.16 26.38
N SER A 208 17.92 14.78 27.27
CA SER A 208 17.27 15.74 28.17
C SER A 208 18.01 15.76 29.49
N SER A 209 18.11 16.94 30.10
CA SER A 209 18.59 17.05 31.47
C SER A 209 17.58 16.43 32.43
N LEU A 210 18.07 15.64 33.38
CA LEU A 210 17.25 15.18 34.49
C LEU A 210 16.82 16.39 35.32
N VAL A 211 15.54 16.47 35.68
CA VAL A 211 15.11 17.35 36.77
C VAL A 211 15.70 16.74 38.06
N PRO A 212 16.57 17.46 38.80
CA PRO A 212 17.11 16.92 40.04
C PRO A 212 15.96 16.66 41.03
N PRO A 213 16.03 15.57 41.82
CA PRO A 213 15.00 15.27 42.80
C PRO A 213 14.88 16.41 43.82
N PRO A 214 13.66 16.75 44.28
CA PRO A 214 13.47 17.80 45.27
C PRO A 214 14.26 17.47 46.55
N GLY A 215 15.21 18.34 46.91
CA GLY A 215 16.03 18.21 48.13
C GLY A 215 17.54 18.06 47.91
N ALA A 216 18.03 17.95 46.67
CA ALA A 216 19.46 17.96 46.36
C ALA A 216 20.00 19.39 46.21
N VAL A 217 19.92 20.20 47.27
CA VAL A 217 20.72 21.43 47.40
C VAL A 217 21.45 21.30 48.74
N GLY A 218 22.72 20.90 48.66
CA GLY A 218 23.67 20.93 49.76
C GLY A 218 24.70 22.01 49.51
#